data_AF-A0A526UVN1-F1
#
_entry.id   AF-A0A526UVN1-F1
#
_cell.length_a   1.000
_cell.length_b   1.000
_cell.length_c   1.000
_cell.angle_alpha   90.00
_cell.angle_beta   90.00
_cell.angle_gamma   90.00
#
_symmetry.space_group_name_H-M   'P 1'
#
loop_
_entity.id
_entity.type
_entity.pdbx_description
1 polymer ?
#
loop_
_entity_poly.entity_id
_entity_poly.type
_entity_poly.pdbx_seq_one_letter_code
_entity_poly.pdbx_strand_id
1 'polypeptide(L)' 'PPVSMGVIPAGATAHIVVSLAAQQKLAQGAVLAVSLEPSGGSPTGQPTGPVVAAGDLKSI' A
#
# COMPACT_ATOMS: atom_id res chain seq x y z
N PRO A 1 0.60 -12.06 -3.04
CA PRO A 1 1.77 -11.18 -2.77
C PRO A 1 1.28 -9.73 -2.53
N PRO A 2 2.05 -8.90 -1.83
CA PRO A 2 1.81 -7.46 -1.78
C PRO A 2 1.65 -6.85 -3.17
N VAL A 3 0.87 -5.77 -3.25
CA VAL A 3 0.76 -4.94 -4.45
C VAL A 3 0.99 -3.51 -3.98
N SER A 4 1.97 -2.84 -4.57
CA SER A 4 2.21 -1.42 -4.26
C SER A 4 0.97 -0.60 -4.59
N MET A 5 0.51 0.17 -3.60
CA MET A 5 -0.58 1.13 -3.76
C MET A 5 -0.07 2.51 -4.19
N GLY A 6 1.24 2.77 -4.05
CA GLY A 6 1.85 4.07 -4.33
C GLY A 6 2.77 4.52 -3.20
N VAL A 7 3.22 5.78 -3.28
CA VAL A 7 4.13 6.39 -2.31
C VAL A 7 3.42 7.53 -1.60
N ILE A 8 3.59 7.60 -0.28
CA ILE A 8 3.11 8.71 0.56
C ILE A 8 4.29 9.65 0.82
N PRO A 9 4.28 10.90 0.33
CA PRO A 9 5.35 11.84 0.61
C PRO A 9 5.40 12.20 2.11
N ALA A 10 6.60 12.35 2.65
CA ALA A 10 6.77 12.71 4.06
C ALA A 10 6.11 14.06 4.37
N GLY A 11 5.32 14.10 5.46
CA GLY A 11 4.64 15.32 5.90
C GLY A 11 3.45 15.77 5.03
N ALA A 12 3.02 14.95 4.07
CA ALA A 12 1.89 15.26 3.19
C ALA A 12 0.81 14.18 3.23
N THR A 13 -0.41 14.58 2.91
CA THR A 13 -1.51 13.65 2.65
C THR A 13 -1.46 13.22 1.19
N ALA A 14 -1.51 11.91 0.94
CA ALA A 14 -1.60 11.35 -0.40
C ALA A 14 -3.01 10.81 -0.66
N HIS A 15 -3.55 11.12 -1.84
CA HIS A 15 -4.76 10.48 -2.35
C HIS A 15 -4.36 9.48 -3.42
N ILE A 16 -4.68 8.20 -3.20
CA ILE A 16 -4.32 7.11 -4.09
C ILE A 16 -5.59 6.60 -4.76
N VAL A 17 -5.61 6.63 -6.09
CA VAL A 17 -6.70 6.03 -6.85
C VAL A 17 -6.54 4.51 -6.81
N VAL A 18 -7.54 3.83 -6.26
CA VAL A 18 -7.56 2.36 -6.19
C VAL A 18 -8.11 1.82 -7.51
N SER A 19 -7.27 1.12 -8.27
CA SER A 19 -7.69 0.50 -9.54
C SER A 19 -8.77 -0.57 -9.33
N LEU A 20 -9.60 -0.82 -10.35
CA LEU A 20 -10.67 -1.82 -10.27
C LEU A 20 -10.15 -3.22 -9.86
N ALA A 21 -8.97 -3.61 -10.39
CA ALA A 21 -8.33 -4.87 -10.02
C ALA A 21 -7.90 -4.91 -8.54
N ALA A 22 -7.44 -3.78 -7.99
CA ALA A 22 -7.13 -3.69 -6.57
C ALA A 22 -8.41 -3.73 -5.73
N GLN A 23 -9.49 -3.05 -6.14
CA GLN A 23 -10.79 -3.09 -5.46
C GLN A 23 -11.34 -4.52 -5.35
N GLN A 24 -11.24 -5.32 -6.41
CA GLN A 24 -11.66 -6.73 -6.41
C GLN A 24 -10.87 -7.58 -5.40
N LYS A 25 -9.57 -7.29 -5.23
CA LYS A 25 -8.73 -7.97 -4.23
C LYS A 25 -9.08 -7.52 -2.82
N LEU A 26 -9.27 -6.23 -2.62
CA LEU A 26 -9.67 -5.64 -1.33
C LEU A 26 -11.01 -6.22 -0.85
N ALA A 27 -11.96 -6.43 -1.77
CA ALA A 27 -13.26 -7.04 -1.47
C ALA A 27 -13.18 -8.48 -0.95
N GLN A 28 -12.07 -9.19 -1.19
CA GLN A 28 -11.83 -10.54 -0.66
C GLN A 28 -11.19 -10.53 0.74
N GLY A 29 -10.97 -9.34 1.30
CA GLY A 29 -10.15 -9.12 2.49
C GLY A 29 -8.70 -8.88 2.10
N ALA A 30 -8.06 -7.90 2.77
CA ALA A 30 -6.67 -7.56 2.55
C ALA A 30 -6.05 -6.93 3.79
N VAL A 31 -4.72 -6.93 3.83
CA VAL A 31 -3.94 -6.13 4.78
C VAL A 31 -3.37 -4.93 4.02
N LEU A 32 -3.61 -3.71 4.52
CA LEU A 32 -2.84 -2.55 4.11
C LEU A 32 -1.60 -2.45 4.97
N ALA A 33 -0.46 -2.19 4.35
CA ALA A 33 0.82 -2.02 5.01
C ALA A 33 1.52 -0.77 4.50
N VAL A 34 2.26 -0.09 5.38
CA VAL A 34 3.12 1.05 5.04
C VAL A 34 4.55 0.65 5.34
N SER A 35 5.42 0.72 4.33
CA SER A 35 6.86 0.48 4.48
C SER A 35 7.67 1.76 4.32
N LEU A 36 8.84 1.80 4.97
CA LEU A 36 9.85 2.81 4.66
C LEU A 36 10.55 2.40 3.37
N GLU A 37 10.45 3.23 2.35
CA GLU A 37 11.01 2.95 1.02
C GLU A 37 12.04 4.01 0.62
N PRO A 38 12.94 3.70 -0.32
CA PRO A 38 13.77 4.70 -0.99
C PRO A 38 12.94 5.76 -1.71
N SER A 39 13.60 6.87 -2.08
CA SER A 39 12.99 7.91 -2.92
C SER A 39 12.44 7.32 -4.22
N GLY A 40 11.16 7.59 -4.50
CA GLY A 40 10.44 7.00 -5.65
C GLY A 40 9.72 5.68 -5.35
N GLY A 41 9.90 5.11 -4.15
CA GLY A 41 9.27 3.87 -3.73
C GLY A 41 10.03 2.61 -4.16
N SER A 42 9.43 1.45 -3.92
CA SER A 42 9.99 0.17 -4.33
C SER A 42 10.10 0.05 -5.86
N PRO A 43 11.27 -0.34 -6.41
CA PRO A 43 11.42 -0.60 -7.85
C PRO A 43 10.67 -1.86 -8.32
N THR A 44 10.35 -2.78 -7.41
CA THR A 44 9.77 -4.10 -7.74
C THR A 44 8.28 -4.19 -7.42
N GLY A 45 7.73 -3.18 -6.74
CA GLY A 45 6.36 -3.20 -6.21
C GLY A 45 6.20 -4.00 -4.91
N GLN A 46 7.24 -4.71 -4.46
CA GLN A 46 7.30 -5.37 -3.16
C GLN A 46 7.98 -4.47 -2.13
N PRO A 47 7.60 -4.47 -0.85
CA PRO A 47 8.29 -3.68 0.17
C PRO A 47 9.81 -3.96 0.17
N THR A 48 10.63 -2.91 0.13
CA THR A 48 12.11 -3.04 0.22
C THR A 48 12.66 -2.72 1.59
N GLY A 49 11.96 -1.91 2.38
CA GLY A 49 12.32 -1.61 3.76
C GLY A 49 11.31 -2.15 4.78
N PRO A 50 11.49 -1.80 6.07
CA PRO A 50 10.65 -2.30 7.14
C PRO A 50 9.21 -1.79 7.00
N VAL A 51 8.25 -2.66 7.30
CA VAL A 51 6.84 -2.30 7.46
C VAL A 51 6.66 -1.65 8.84
N VAL A 52 6.16 -0.42 8.86
CA VAL A 52 5.99 0.39 10.09
C VAL A 52 4.55 0.48 10.56
N ALA A 53 3.59 0.16 9.69
CA ALA A 53 2.18 0.03 10.04
C ALA A 53 1.55 -1.04 9.17
N ALA A 54 0.64 -1.81 9.75
CA ALA A 54 -0.18 -2.77 9.03
C ALA A 54 -1.57 -2.87 9.68
N GLY A 55 -2.60 -3.08 8.87
CA GLY A 55 -3.97 -3.23 9.37
C GLY A 55 -4.85 -4.02 8.41
N ASP A 56 -5.69 -4.89 8.98
CA ASP A 56 -6.70 -5.62 8.22
C ASP A 56 -7.78 -4.66 7.73
N LEU A 57 -8.06 -4.71 6.44
CA LEU A 57 -9.30 -4.18 5.89
C LEU A 57 -10.41 -5.16 6.19
N LYS A 58 -11.10 -4.90 7.30
CA LYS A 58 -12.40 -5.51 7.57
C LYS A 58 -13.42 -4.92 6.61
N SER A 59 -14.41 -5.72 6.21
CA SER A 59 -15.57 -5.16 5.53
C SER A 59 -16.20 -4.11 6.45
N ILE A 60 -16.18 -2.86 6.00
CA ILE A 60 -17.13 -1.84 6.45
C ILE A 60 -18.53 -2.18 5.93
#